data_AF-A0A523NYE4-F1
#
_entry.id   AF-A0A523NYE4-F1
#
_cell.length_a   1.000
_cell.length_b   1.000
_cell.length_c   1.000
_cell.angle_alpha   90.00
_cell.angle_beta   90.00
_cell.angle_gamma   90.00
#
_symmetry.space_group_name_H-M   'P 1'
#
loop_
_entity.id
_entity.type
_entity.pdbx_description
1 polymer ?
#
loop_
_entity_poly.entity_id
_entity_poly.type
_entity_poly.pdbx_seq_one_letter_code
_entity_poly.pdbx_strand_id
1 'polypeptide(L)'
;MSFSNSIASADVVVAIMVYGLVAAGEPFLESWLSRVFKDNPSFRWRWEQFFAPLLRAAMLVVFVYLAYPALFGLTVAPTIGELLADDEVHTNTVIGVLIVCGFLVSLIPGLGRNSEIVLPIQGAMATAYVFHWLTNYLGVTTATFWPGVDILLTMIGVSFFAHRLSRFAGTACGNWLDRTLTTRGYDLVVVHTFELLAQIPVILLFGYGLGRQIAI
;
A
#
# COMPACT_ATOMS: atom_id res chain seq x y z
N MET A 1 -6.96 -4.64 21.09
CA MET A 1 -5.68 -3.87 21.22
C MET A 1 -5.95 -2.41 20.90
N SER A 2 -5.26 -1.43 21.50
CA SER A 2 -5.44 -0.02 21.08
C SER A 2 -4.75 0.22 19.73
N PHE A 3 -5.24 1.17 18.93
CA PHE A 3 -4.64 1.53 17.64
C PHE A 3 -3.16 1.91 17.77
N SER A 4 -2.80 2.68 18.80
CA SER A 4 -1.42 3.07 19.10
C SER A 4 -0.51 1.85 19.29
N ASN A 5 -0.98 0.86 20.07
CA ASN A 5 -0.23 -0.36 20.32
C ASN A 5 -0.12 -1.23 19.06
N SER A 6 -1.11 -1.17 18.17
CA SER A 6 -1.11 -1.93 16.91
C SER A 6 -0.07 -1.37 15.93
N ILE A 7 0.02 -0.04 15.81
CA ILE A 7 1.04 0.63 14.98
C ILE A 7 2.45 0.40 15.52
N ALA A 8 2.61 0.41 16.85
CA ALA A 8 3.89 0.18 17.50
C ALA A 8 4.31 -1.29 17.56
N SER A 9 3.50 -2.21 17.01
CA SER A 9 3.85 -3.62 16.95
C SER A 9 5.10 -3.84 16.09
N ALA A 10 5.92 -4.82 16.46
CA ALA A 10 7.13 -5.16 15.72
C ALA A 10 6.82 -5.49 14.26
N ASP A 11 5.72 -6.21 14.00
CA ASP A 11 5.30 -6.62 12.66
C ASP A 11 4.96 -5.41 11.78
N VAL A 12 4.18 -4.45 12.29
CA VAL A 12 3.86 -3.22 11.54
C VAL A 12 5.11 -2.38 11.33
N VAL A 13 5.98 -2.24 12.33
CA VAL A 13 7.23 -1.48 12.18
C VAL A 13 8.14 -2.12 11.13
N VAL A 14 8.29 -3.46 11.14
CA VAL A 14 9.04 -4.20 10.12
C VAL A 14 8.40 -4.03 8.74
N ALA A 15 7.07 -4.13 8.64
CA ALA A 15 6.35 -3.93 7.38
C ALA A 15 6.57 -2.52 6.82
N ILE A 16 6.52 -1.48 7.68
CA ILE A 16 6.82 -0.09 7.29
C ILE A 16 8.26 0.06 6.81
N MET A 17 9.23 -0.54 7.51
CA MET A 17 10.64 -0.48 7.11
C MET A 17 10.89 -1.17 5.77
N VAL A 18 10.34 -2.39 5.60
CA VAL A 18 10.46 -3.14 4.34
C VAL A 18 9.80 -2.38 3.20
N TYR A 19 8.57 -1.91 3.39
CA TYR A 19 7.87 -1.12 2.38
C TYR A 19 8.62 0.16 2.05
N GLY A 20 9.12 0.89 3.05
CA GLY A 20 9.90 2.11 2.85
C GLY A 20 11.21 1.88 2.10
N LEU A 21 11.93 0.79 2.38
CA LEU A 21 13.13 0.41 1.64
C LEU A 21 12.83 0.09 0.18
N VAL A 22 11.77 -0.69 -0.07
CA VAL A 22 11.39 -1.08 -1.43
C VAL A 22 10.84 0.12 -2.21
N ALA A 23 10.03 0.98 -1.59
CA ALA A 23 9.53 2.23 -2.15
C ALA A 23 10.65 3.26 -2.42
N ALA A 24 11.70 3.27 -1.61
CA ALA A 24 12.89 4.07 -1.87
C ALA A 24 13.71 3.52 -3.05
N GLY A 25 13.66 2.21 -3.29
CA GLY A 25 14.33 1.54 -4.42
C GLY A 25 13.65 1.74 -5.77
N GLU A 26 12.32 1.90 -5.80
CA GLU A 26 11.53 2.06 -7.03
C GLU A 26 12.09 3.14 -7.98
N PRO A 27 12.41 4.37 -7.53
CA PRO A 27 12.83 5.42 -8.44
C PRO A 27 14.25 5.20 -8.99
N PHE A 28 15.10 4.48 -8.26
CA PHE A 28 16.40 4.05 -8.78
C PHE A 28 16.23 3.01 -9.89
N LEU A 29 15.29 2.06 -9.71
CA LEU A 29 14.94 1.08 -10.72
C LEU A 29 14.40 1.77 -11.98
N GLU A 30 13.51 2.75 -11.83
CA GLU A 30 12.98 3.56 -12.93
C GLU A 30 14.07 4.38 -13.64
N SER A 31 14.96 5.04 -12.88
CA SER A 31 16.10 5.77 -13.45
C SER A 31 17.07 4.85 -14.21
N TRP A 32 17.30 3.64 -13.69
CA TRP A 32 18.14 2.65 -14.36
C TRP A 32 17.48 2.14 -15.64
N LEU A 33 16.20 1.75 -15.58
CA LEU A 33 15.43 1.27 -16.74
C LEU A 33 15.32 2.33 -17.84
N SER A 34 15.07 3.58 -17.46
CA SER A 34 15.00 4.70 -18.41
C SER A 34 16.33 4.96 -19.10
N ARG A 35 17.47 4.70 -18.45
CA ARG A 35 18.81 4.76 -19.07
C ARG A 35 19.06 3.61 -20.03
N VAL A 36 18.67 2.38 -19.64
CA VAL A 36 18.86 1.17 -20.45
C VAL A 36 17.99 1.19 -21.71
N PHE A 37 16.75 1.69 -21.60
CA PHE A 37 15.78 1.74 -22.70
C PHE A 37 15.53 3.17 -23.22
N LYS A 38 16.59 3.99 -23.25
CA LYS A 38 16.52 5.42 -23.61
C LYS A 38 15.74 5.70 -24.90
N ASP A 39 15.88 4.83 -25.89
CA ASP A 39 15.39 5.03 -27.26
C ASP A 39 14.06 4.35 -27.59
N ASN A 40 13.42 3.68 -26.63
CA ASN A 40 12.16 2.95 -26.89
C ASN A 40 10.95 3.65 -26.23
N PRO A 41 10.25 4.57 -26.94
CA PRO A 41 9.09 5.27 -26.38
C PRO A 41 7.94 4.33 -26.02
N SER A 42 7.81 3.20 -26.73
CA SER A 42 6.82 2.17 -26.40
C SER A 42 7.14 1.47 -25.08
N PHE A 43 8.41 1.32 -24.71
CA PHE A 43 8.79 0.75 -23.42
C PHE A 43 8.46 1.69 -22.26
N ARG A 44 8.75 2.99 -22.39
CA ARG A 44 8.38 3.99 -21.37
C ARG A 44 6.88 4.01 -21.11
N TRP A 45 6.10 4.05 -22.19
CA TRP A 45 4.63 4.00 -22.06
C TRP A 45 4.15 2.73 -21.36
N ARG A 46 4.69 1.55 -21.71
CA ARG A 46 4.34 0.29 -21.02
C ARG A 46 4.78 0.27 -19.56
N TRP A 47 5.95 0.84 -19.25
CA TRP A 47 6.46 0.93 -17.89
C TRP A 47 5.53 1.76 -17.00
N GLU A 48 5.23 2.98 -17.44
CA GLU A 48 4.35 3.91 -16.73
C GLU A 48 2.92 3.37 -16.58
N GLN A 49 2.39 2.76 -17.64
CA GLN A 49 0.99 2.32 -17.67
C GLN A 49 0.75 0.98 -16.96
N PHE A 50 1.73 0.07 -16.97
CA PHE A 50 1.53 -1.31 -16.52
C PHE A 50 2.49 -1.75 -15.42
N PHE A 51 3.80 -1.62 -15.64
CA PHE A 51 4.78 -2.22 -14.72
C PHE A 51 4.92 -1.46 -13.41
N ALA A 52 5.00 -0.13 -13.44
CA ALA A 52 5.14 0.67 -12.23
C ALA A 52 3.91 0.51 -11.30
N PRO A 53 2.65 0.61 -11.78
CA PRO A 53 1.50 0.40 -10.92
C PRO A 53 1.41 -1.04 -10.38
N LEU A 54 1.75 -2.04 -11.19
CA LEU A 54 1.79 -3.45 -10.76
C LEU A 54 2.83 -3.67 -9.66
N LEU A 55 4.02 -3.10 -9.82
CA LEU A 55 5.10 -3.18 -8.85
C LEU A 55 4.65 -2.57 -7.51
N ARG A 56 4.03 -1.39 -7.52
CA ARG A 56 3.54 -0.75 -6.29
C ARG A 56 2.39 -1.54 -5.65
N ALA A 57 1.46 -2.07 -6.45
CA ALA A 57 0.42 -2.95 -5.94
C ALA A 57 1.02 -4.20 -5.26
N ALA A 58 2.06 -4.80 -5.85
CA ALA A 58 2.78 -5.90 -5.24
C ALA A 58 3.46 -5.50 -3.91
N MET A 59 4.10 -4.32 -3.87
CA MET A 59 4.67 -3.77 -2.62
C MET A 59 3.60 -3.60 -1.53
N LEU A 60 2.41 -3.10 -1.89
CA LEU A 60 1.29 -2.95 -0.96
C LEU A 60 0.77 -4.30 -0.45
N VAL A 61 0.67 -5.30 -1.31
CA VAL A 61 0.28 -6.66 -0.90
C VAL A 61 1.30 -7.24 0.08
N VAL A 62 2.59 -7.08 -0.21
CA VAL A 62 3.67 -7.50 0.70
C VAL A 62 3.57 -6.75 2.03
N PHE A 63 3.32 -5.44 2.01
CA PHE A 63 3.10 -4.66 3.23
C PHE A 63 1.93 -5.20 4.06
N VAL A 64 0.76 -5.42 3.45
CA VAL A 64 -0.43 -5.96 4.14
C VAL A 64 -0.13 -7.34 4.72
N TYR A 65 0.58 -8.19 3.99
CA TYR A 65 0.98 -9.52 4.44
C TYR A 65 1.91 -9.46 5.66
N LEU A 66 2.92 -8.58 5.64
CA LEU A 66 3.87 -8.42 6.74
C LEU A 66 3.26 -7.72 7.95
N ALA A 67 2.32 -6.80 7.73
CA ALA A 67 1.63 -6.09 8.81
C ALA A 67 0.56 -6.96 9.49
N TYR A 68 0.11 -8.04 8.85
CA TYR A 68 -0.82 -9.00 9.43
C TYR A 68 -0.15 -9.80 10.57
N PRO A 69 -0.85 -10.08 11.69
CA PRO A 69 -2.25 -9.76 12.00
C PRO A 69 -2.45 -8.40 12.69
N ALA A 70 -1.36 -7.74 13.09
CA ALA A 70 -1.40 -6.48 13.82
C ALA A 70 -2.09 -5.34 13.06
N LEU A 71 -2.12 -5.40 11.71
CA LEU A 71 -2.91 -4.53 10.83
C LEU A 71 -4.39 -4.46 11.26
N PHE A 72 -4.95 -5.57 11.71
CA PHE A 72 -6.34 -5.66 12.17
C PHE A 72 -6.49 -5.43 13.69
N GLY A 73 -5.39 -5.09 14.39
CA GLY A 73 -5.40 -4.92 15.85
C GLY A 73 -5.60 -6.22 16.63
N LEU A 74 -5.31 -7.37 16.00
CA LEU A 74 -5.47 -8.70 16.58
C LEU A 74 -4.14 -9.18 17.15
N THR A 75 -4.20 -9.79 18.34
CA THR A 75 -3.03 -10.40 19.01
C THR A 75 -2.92 -11.90 18.79
N VAL A 76 -4.05 -12.55 18.46
CA VAL A 76 -4.14 -13.97 18.16
C VAL A 76 -5.00 -14.09 16.91
N ALA A 77 -4.39 -14.58 15.83
CA ALA A 77 -5.06 -14.80 14.55
C ALA A 77 -4.36 -15.97 13.84
N PRO A 78 -5.08 -16.72 12.98
CA PRO A 78 -4.47 -17.75 12.15
C PRO A 78 -3.35 -17.15 11.29
N THR A 79 -2.29 -17.90 11.02
CA THR A 79 -1.24 -17.41 10.11
C THR A 79 -1.79 -17.29 8.69
N ILE A 80 -1.19 -16.46 7.83
CA ILE A 80 -1.60 -16.42 6.42
C ILE A 80 -1.44 -17.79 5.76
N GLY A 81 -0.46 -18.59 6.17
CA GLY A 81 -0.30 -19.97 5.70
C GLY A 81 -1.51 -20.86 6.03
N GLU A 82 -2.06 -20.72 7.23
CA GLU A 82 -3.30 -21.42 7.65
C GLU A 82 -4.52 -20.90 6.89
N LEU A 83 -4.63 -19.58 6.69
CA LEU A 83 -5.70 -18.99 5.86
C LEU A 83 -5.63 -19.45 4.39
N LEU A 84 -4.43 -19.71 3.87
CA LEU A 84 -4.19 -20.18 2.51
C LEU A 84 -4.40 -21.68 2.33
N ALA A 85 -4.25 -22.46 3.41
CA ALA A 85 -4.45 -23.90 3.42
C ALA A 85 -5.93 -24.30 3.54
N ASP A 86 -6.81 -23.32 3.80
CA ASP A 86 -8.25 -23.53 3.84
C ASP A 86 -8.81 -23.72 2.41
N ASP A 87 -9.26 -24.93 2.11
CA ASP A 87 -9.67 -25.39 0.77
C ASP A 87 -10.85 -24.59 0.18
N GLU A 88 -11.65 -23.91 1.02
CA GLU A 88 -12.75 -23.07 0.54
C GLU A 88 -12.26 -21.82 -0.20
N VAL A 89 -11.03 -21.38 0.06
CA VAL A 89 -10.44 -20.15 -0.47
C VAL A 89 -9.34 -20.50 -1.48
N HIS A 90 -9.71 -20.62 -2.75
CA HIS A 90 -8.76 -20.94 -3.82
C HIS A 90 -7.67 -19.85 -3.92
N THR A 91 -6.45 -20.16 -3.45
CA THR A 91 -5.25 -19.28 -3.41
C THR A 91 -4.95 -18.62 -4.76
N ASN A 92 -5.21 -19.33 -5.87
CA ASN A 92 -4.96 -18.86 -7.23
C ASN A 92 -5.86 -17.69 -7.65
N THR A 93 -7.08 -17.61 -7.12
CA THR A 93 -8.03 -16.52 -7.40
C THR A 93 -7.63 -15.23 -6.70
N VAL A 94 -6.80 -15.29 -5.66
CA VAL A 94 -6.59 -14.17 -4.73
C VAL A 94 -5.54 -13.22 -5.23
N ILE A 95 -4.33 -13.76 -5.44
CA ILE A 95 -3.24 -13.02 -6.04
C ILE A 95 -3.70 -12.55 -7.43
N GLY A 96 -4.45 -13.41 -8.13
CA GLY A 96 -5.16 -13.06 -9.36
C GLY A 96 -6.09 -11.86 -9.21
N VAL A 97 -7.01 -11.84 -8.25
CA VAL A 97 -7.98 -10.74 -8.06
C VAL A 97 -7.31 -9.47 -7.56
N LEU A 98 -6.31 -9.54 -6.67
CA LEU A 98 -5.59 -8.35 -6.20
C LEU A 98 -4.73 -7.75 -7.32
N ILE A 99 -4.06 -8.59 -8.10
CA ILE A 99 -3.33 -8.16 -9.29
C ILE A 99 -4.31 -7.61 -10.34
N VAL A 100 -5.41 -8.31 -10.63
CA VAL A 100 -6.39 -7.90 -11.64
C VAL A 100 -7.11 -6.62 -11.23
N CYS A 101 -7.59 -6.48 -9.99
CA CYS A 101 -8.21 -5.26 -9.51
C CYS A 101 -7.21 -4.11 -9.44
N GLY A 102 -6.00 -4.34 -8.93
CA GLY A 102 -4.95 -3.33 -8.93
C GLY A 102 -4.59 -2.85 -10.33
N PHE A 103 -4.45 -3.79 -11.26
CA PHE A 103 -4.17 -3.56 -12.68
C PHE A 103 -5.32 -2.83 -13.38
N LEU A 104 -6.57 -3.27 -13.18
CA LEU A 104 -7.77 -2.68 -13.79
C LEU A 104 -7.96 -1.23 -13.35
N VAL A 105 -7.69 -0.89 -12.08
CA VAL A 105 -7.74 0.51 -11.61
C VAL A 105 -6.68 1.35 -12.31
N SER A 106 -5.47 0.83 -12.52
CA SER A 106 -4.39 1.51 -13.24
C SER A 106 -4.66 1.68 -14.74
N LEU A 107 -5.51 0.82 -15.33
CA LEU A 107 -5.94 0.92 -16.73
C LEU A 107 -6.99 2.00 -16.99
N ILE A 108 -7.64 2.54 -15.95
CA ILE A 108 -8.65 3.60 -16.13
C ILE A 108 -7.94 4.88 -16.58
N PRO A 109 -8.18 5.36 -17.82
CA PRO A 109 -7.55 6.57 -18.33
C PRO A 109 -7.95 7.76 -17.43
N GLY A 110 -6.96 8.49 -16.92
CA GLY A 110 -7.18 9.64 -16.03
C GLY A 110 -7.00 9.32 -14.53
N LEU A 111 -7.32 8.10 -14.07
CA LEU A 111 -7.00 7.67 -12.69
C LEU A 111 -5.54 7.24 -12.57
N GLY A 112 -5.00 6.54 -13.58
CA GLY A 112 -3.58 6.12 -13.58
C GLY A 112 -2.57 7.27 -13.49
N ARG A 113 -2.97 8.50 -13.83
CA ARG A 113 -2.15 9.71 -13.67
C ARG A 113 -2.04 10.19 -12.23
N ASN A 114 -3.00 9.84 -11.39
CA ASN A 114 -3.05 10.22 -9.99
C ASN A 114 -2.77 8.99 -9.12
N SER A 115 -1.51 8.53 -9.14
CA SER A 115 -1.03 7.43 -8.30
C SER A 115 -1.45 7.60 -6.83
N GLU A 116 -1.51 8.85 -6.38
CA GLU A 116 -1.97 9.30 -5.06
C GLU A 116 -3.33 8.74 -4.63
N ILE A 117 -4.25 8.48 -5.57
CA ILE A 117 -5.60 7.97 -5.30
C ILE A 117 -5.67 6.45 -5.54
N VAL A 118 -5.02 6.00 -6.61
CA VAL A 118 -5.02 4.59 -7.01
C VAL A 118 -4.42 3.70 -5.92
N LEU A 119 -3.31 4.13 -5.33
CA LEU A 119 -2.58 3.34 -4.35
C LEU A 119 -3.34 3.13 -3.03
N PRO A 120 -3.94 4.14 -2.38
CA PRO A 120 -4.80 3.92 -1.21
C PRO A 120 -5.95 2.96 -1.49
N ILE A 121 -6.57 3.06 -2.67
CA ILE A 121 -7.65 2.15 -3.07
C ILE A 121 -7.11 0.72 -3.19
N GLN A 122 -5.97 0.53 -3.86
CA GLN A 122 -5.31 -0.78 -3.96
C GLN A 122 -4.96 -1.35 -2.59
N GLY A 123 -4.41 -0.53 -1.69
CA GLY A 123 -4.08 -0.93 -0.33
C GLY A 123 -5.32 -1.30 0.50
N ALA A 124 -6.41 -0.52 0.37
CA ALA A 124 -7.68 -0.81 1.00
C ALA A 124 -8.30 -2.11 0.45
N MET A 125 -8.25 -2.33 -0.85
CA MET A 125 -8.72 -3.58 -1.47
C MET A 125 -7.91 -4.79 -0.99
N ALA A 126 -6.58 -4.69 -0.97
CA ALA A 126 -5.71 -5.74 -0.44
C ALA A 126 -6.04 -6.06 1.03
N THR A 127 -6.22 -5.03 1.84
CA THR A 127 -6.57 -5.18 3.26
C THR A 127 -7.96 -5.78 3.44
N ALA A 128 -8.96 -5.29 2.71
CA ALA A 128 -10.33 -5.80 2.71
C ALA A 128 -10.39 -7.28 2.32
N TYR A 129 -9.53 -7.69 1.40
CA TYR A 129 -9.47 -9.05 0.93
C TYR A 129 -8.87 -10.00 1.97
N VAL A 130 -7.74 -9.62 2.59
CA VAL A 130 -7.16 -10.39 3.71
C VAL A 130 -8.13 -10.45 4.89
N PHE A 131 -8.90 -9.37 5.13
CA PHE A 131 -9.95 -9.36 6.12
C PHE A 131 -11.07 -10.37 5.81
N HIS A 132 -11.49 -10.45 4.55
CA HIS A 132 -12.51 -11.41 4.12
C HIS A 132 -12.08 -12.86 4.36
N TRP A 133 -10.82 -13.19 4.10
CA TRP A 133 -10.27 -14.49 4.45
C TRP A 133 -10.36 -14.79 5.93
N LEU A 134 -9.93 -13.82 6.74
CA LEU A 134 -10.00 -13.96 8.17
C LEU A 134 -11.44 -14.14 8.65
N THR A 135 -12.39 -13.38 8.13
CA THR A 135 -13.81 -13.52 8.50
C THR A 135 -14.39 -14.86 8.04
N ASN A 136 -14.03 -15.34 6.84
CA ASN A 136 -14.49 -16.64 6.34
C ASN A 136 -13.94 -17.77 7.21
N TYR A 137 -12.64 -17.76 7.48
CA TYR A 137 -11.98 -18.75 8.34
C TYR A 137 -12.57 -18.76 9.76
N LEU A 138 -12.91 -17.59 10.31
CA LEU A 138 -13.56 -17.47 11.62
C LEU A 138 -15.08 -17.75 11.59
N GLY A 139 -15.68 -17.96 10.42
CA GLY A 139 -17.12 -18.16 10.27
C GLY A 139 -17.97 -16.91 10.56
N VAL A 140 -17.39 -15.71 10.46
CA VAL A 140 -18.07 -14.44 10.72
C VAL A 140 -18.81 -13.95 9.47
N THR A 141 -20.14 -13.95 9.51
CA THR A 141 -20.99 -13.55 8.37
C THR A 141 -21.53 -12.11 8.45
N THR A 142 -21.36 -11.44 9.59
CA THR A 142 -21.86 -10.08 9.84
C THR A 142 -20.87 -8.97 9.48
N ALA A 143 -19.61 -9.34 9.18
CA ALA A 143 -18.57 -8.37 8.87
C ALA A 143 -18.79 -7.76 7.47
N THR A 144 -18.48 -6.48 7.35
CA THR A 144 -18.63 -5.73 6.09
C THR A 144 -17.27 -5.22 5.60
N PHE A 145 -17.16 -4.98 4.30
CA PHE A 145 -15.96 -4.40 3.68
C PHE A 145 -15.77 -2.90 3.96
N TRP A 146 -16.74 -2.27 4.62
CA TRP A 146 -16.68 -0.85 4.95
C TRP A 146 -16.17 -0.64 6.37
N PRO A 147 -15.08 0.12 6.57
CA PRO A 147 -14.77 0.63 7.90
C PRO A 147 -15.91 1.53 8.37
N GLY A 148 -16.14 1.59 9.67
CA GLY A 148 -17.13 2.50 10.26
C GLY A 148 -16.94 3.94 9.79
N VAL A 149 -18.03 4.71 9.73
CA VAL A 149 -18.05 6.10 9.21
C VAL A 149 -17.02 6.99 9.91
N ASP A 150 -16.79 6.77 11.20
CA ASP A 150 -15.78 7.47 12.00
C ASP A 150 -14.36 7.27 11.46
N ILE A 151 -14.03 6.03 11.07
CA ILE A 151 -12.72 5.68 10.53
C ILE A 151 -12.58 6.22 9.11
N LEU A 152 -13.65 6.17 8.32
CA LEU A 152 -13.67 6.73 6.98
C LEU A 152 -13.37 8.23 6.97
N LEU A 153 -14.02 8.99 7.86
CA LEU A 153 -13.75 10.43 8.01
C LEU A 153 -12.29 10.69 8.44
N THR A 154 -11.78 9.85 9.34
CA THR A 154 -10.38 9.92 9.78
C THR A 154 -9.42 9.64 8.64
N MET A 155 -9.70 8.63 7.81
CA MET A 155 -8.91 8.28 6.63
C MET A 155 -8.86 9.44 5.63
N ILE A 156 -10.00 10.10 5.37
CA ILE A 156 -10.05 11.27 4.47
C ILE A 156 -9.17 12.40 5.04
N GLY A 157 -9.31 12.71 6.32
CA GLY A 157 -8.49 13.72 6.98
C GLY A 157 -7.00 13.39 6.92
N VAL A 158 -6.63 12.17 7.34
CA VAL A 158 -5.24 11.70 7.33
C VAL A 158 -4.67 11.67 5.93
N SER A 159 -5.40 11.19 4.93
CA SER A 159 -4.95 11.19 3.53
C SER A 159 -4.68 12.60 3.03
N PHE A 160 -5.54 13.56 3.36
CA PHE A 160 -5.34 14.97 2.97
C PHE A 160 -4.09 15.58 3.63
N PHE A 161 -3.92 15.38 4.94
CA PHE A 161 -2.76 15.90 5.66
C PHE A 161 -1.46 15.20 5.27
N ALA A 162 -1.49 13.88 5.13
CA ALA A 162 -0.33 13.08 4.77
C ALA A 162 0.16 13.45 3.37
N HIS A 163 -0.75 13.70 2.43
CA HIS A 163 -0.40 14.19 1.10
C HIS A 163 0.27 15.57 1.11
N ARG A 164 -0.27 16.50 1.92
CA ARG A 164 0.33 17.83 2.04
C ARG A 164 1.71 17.76 2.70
N LEU A 165 1.86 16.89 3.69
CA LEU A 165 3.11 16.67 4.40
C LEU A 165 4.15 15.98 3.51
N SER A 166 3.78 14.97 2.73
CA SER A 166 4.69 14.26 1.82
C SER A 166 5.27 15.19 0.76
N ARG A 167 4.44 16.05 0.15
CA ARG A 167 4.94 17.03 -0.82
C ARG A 167 5.88 18.04 -0.18
N PHE A 168 5.54 18.56 0.99
CA PHE A 168 6.40 19.51 1.70
C PHE A 168 7.73 18.87 2.13
N ALA A 169 7.68 17.74 2.82
CA ALA A 169 8.85 17.03 3.31
C ALA A 169 9.70 16.50 2.15
N GLY A 170 9.05 15.96 1.12
CA GLY A 170 9.70 15.41 -0.07
C GLY A 170 10.45 16.48 -0.86
N THR A 171 9.83 17.64 -1.11
CA THR A 171 10.50 18.75 -1.81
C THR A 171 11.63 19.35 -0.97
N ALA A 172 11.42 19.53 0.34
CA ALA A 172 12.46 20.04 1.23
C ALA A 172 13.67 19.09 1.30
N CYS A 173 13.42 17.79 1.48
CA CYS A 173 14.46 16.76 1.57
C CYS A 173 15.16 16.56 0.22
N GLY A 174 14.42 16.48 -0.88
CA GLY A 174 14.99 16.35 -2.23
C GLY A 174 15.87 17.54 -2.62
N ASN A 175 15.42 18.77 -2.35
CA ASN A 175 16.23 19.98 -2.58
C ASN A 175 17.49 20.02 -1.71
N TRP A 176 17.40 19.54 -0.47
CA TRP A 176 18.57 19.42 0.40
C TRP A 176 19.56 18.38 -0.14
N LEU A 177 19.07 17.20 -0.55
CA LEU A 177 19.89 16.13 -1.10
C LEU A 177 20.59 16.54 -2.39
N ASP A 178 19.89 17.20 -3.31
CA ASP A 178 20.45 17.69 -4.57
C ASP A 178 21.56 18.74 -4.32
N ARG A 179 21.40 19.59 -3.29
CA ARG A 179 22.45 20.56 -2.89
C ARG A 179 23.66 19.87 -2.28
N THR A 180 23.46 18.85 -1.45
CA THR A 180 24.55 18.17 -0.74
C THR A 180 25.31 17.19 -1.62
N LEU A 181 24.62 16.49 -2.53
CA LEU A 181 25.22 15.47 -3.40
C LEU A 181 25.60 16.00 -4.80
N THR A 182 25.33 17.28 -5.10
CA THR A 182 25.59 17.89 -6.43
C THR A 182 24.95 17.12 -7.60
N THR A 183 23.85 16.44 -7.31
CA THR A 183 23.04 15.69 -8.28
C THR A 183 21.82 16.51 -8.71
N ARG A 184 21.12 16.05 -9.75
CA ARG A 184 19.83 16.62 -10.18
C ARG A 184 18.80 15.49 -10.26
N GLY A 185 17.60 15.74 -9.73
CA GLY A 185 16.44 14.86 -9.88
C GLY A 185 16.05 14.08 -8.63
N TYR A 186 16.72 14.29 -7.49
CA TYR A 186 16.27 13.69 -6.22
C TYR A 186 15.02 14.38 -5.69
N ASP A 187 14.76 15.62 -6.09
CA ASP A 187 13.49 16.31 -5.83
C ASP A 187 12.26 15.51 -6.27
N LEU A 188 12.29 14.85 -7.43
CA LEU A 188 11.18 14.04 -7.92
C LEU A 188 11.10 12.67 -7.21
N VAL A 189 12.26 12.03 -7.05
CA VAL A 189 12.41 10.69 -6.45
C VAL A 189 11.95 10.68 -5.00
N VAL A 190 12.44 11.64 -4.21
CA VAL A 190 12.17 11.71 -2.78
C VAL A 190 10.71 12.06 -2.54
N VAL A 191 10.12 12.97 -3.32
CA VAL A 191 8.67 13.26 -3.23
C VAL A 191 7.84 12.00 -3.46
N HIS A 192 8.12 11.21 -4.50
CA HIS A 192 7.37 9.98 -4.78
C HIS A 192 7.48 8.95 -3.65
N THR A 193 8.68 8.78 -3.07
CA THR A 193 8.86 7.88 -1.92
C THR A 193 8.08 8.37 -0.69
N PHE A 194 8.09 9.67 -0.40
CA PHE A 194 7.31 10.24 0.71
C PHE A 194 5.79 10.12 0.46
N GLU A 195 5.33 10.26 -0.78
CA GLU A 195 3.93 10.05 -1.15
C GLU A 195 3.50 8.60 -0.94
N LEU A 196 4.34 7.63 -1.30
CA LEU A 196 4.08 6.20 -1.03
C LEU A 196 4.01 5.91 0.48
N LEU A 197 4.92 6.48 1.27
CA LEU A 197 4.93 6.31 2.73
C LEU A 197 3.72 6.98 3.40
N ALA A 198 3.25 8.10 2.87
CA ALA A 198 2.10 8.84 3.38
C ALA A 198 0.78 8.05 3.30
N GLN A 199 0.74 6.97 2.51
CA GLN A 199 -0.44 6.12 2.37
C GLN A 199 -0.53 5.03 3.44
N ILE A 200 0.59 4.65 4.05
CA ILE A 200 0.65 3.63 5.10
C ILE A 200 -0.35 3.91 6.23
N PRO A 201 -0.43 5.13 6.82
CA PRO A 201 -1.35 5.40 7.91
C PRO A 201 -2.82 5.21 7.51
N VAL A 202 -3.17 5.51 6.25
CA VAL A 202 -4.53 5.33 5.73
C VAL A 202 -4.88 3.85 5.65
N ILE A 203 -3.95 3.02 5.17
CA ILE A 203 -4.14 1.56 5.09
C ILE A 203 -4.22 0.95 6.49
N LEU A 204 -3.37 1.39 7.43
CA LEU A 204 -3.42 0.96 8.83
C LEU A 204 -4.75 1.30 9.51
N LEU A 205 -5.26 2.53 9.29
CA LEU A 205 -6.57 2.94 9.80
C LEU A 205 -7.70 2.08 9.21
N PHE A 206 -7.65 1.82 7.91
CA PHE A 206 -8.62 0.98 7.23
C PHE A 206 -8.62 -0.45 7.80
N GLY A 207 -7.43 -1.08 7.89
CA GLY A 207 -7.27 -2.41 8.46
C GLY A 207 -7.76 -2.50 9.90
N TYR A 208 -7.34 -1.56 10.75
CA TYR A 208 -7.80 -1.50 12.14
C TYR A 208 -9.33 -1.36 12.22
N GLY A 209 -9.93 -0.56 11.33
CA GLY A 209 -11.36 -0.39 11.28
C GLY A 209 -12.15 -1.62 10.86
N LEU A 210 -11.59 -2.43 9.98
CA LEU A 210 -12.14 -3.74 9.66
C LEU A 210 -11.99 -4.69 10.84
N GLY A 211 -10.80 -4.77 11.44
CA GLY A 211 -10.54 -5.63 12.60
C GLY A 211 -11.47 -5.34 13.80
N ARG A 212 -11.85 -4.08 14.01
CA ARG A 212 -12.83 -3.69 15.03
C ARG A 212 -14.20 -4.35 14.87
N GLN A 213 -14.58 -4.77 13.65
CA GLN A 213 -15.87 -5.43 13.41
C GLN A 213 -15.92 -6.87 13.93
N ILE A 214 -14.76 -7.52 14.08
CA ILE A 214 -14.65 -8.90 14.57
C ILE A 214 -14.13 -9.01 15.99
N ALA A 215 -13.52 -7.94 16.51
CA ALA A 215 -13.12 -7.83 17.92
C ALA A 215 -14.35 -7.49 18.79
N ILE A 216 -15.20 -8.48 19.03
CA ILE A 216 -16.27 -8.46 20.05
C ILE A 216 -15.80 -9.24 21.27
#